data_AF-A0A3N5FGV1-F1
#
_entry.id   AF-A0A3N5FGV1-F1
#
_cell.length_a   1.000
_cell.length_b   1.000
_cell.length_c   1.000
_cell.angle_alpha   90.00
_cell.angle_beta   90.00
_cell.angle_gamma   90.00
#
_symmetry.space_group_name_H-M   'P 1'
#
loop_
_entity.id
_entity.type
_entity.pdbx_description
1 polymer ?
#
loop_
_entity_poly.entity_id
_entity_poly.type
_entity_poly.pdbx_seq_one_letter_code
_entity_poly.pdbx_strand_id
1 'polypeptide(L)'
;EAMSEVESNGPVTPRRTPRTQDLTIRGKPYVLLAKADFDRLRLQAEGPREDAGAFGAESVGPDLRERRRKARLTLSEAAQRAGIRQETLSRIENGRTNPTVGTVRSILRALESREGAAE
;
A
#
# COMPACT_ATOMS: atom_id res chain seq x y z
N GLU A 1 -11.11 -4.57 28.61
CA GLU A 1 -10.41 -3.84 27.52
C GLU A 1 -9.76 -4.87 26.63
N ALA A 2 -10.44 -5.24 25.55
CA ALA A 2 -9.95 -6.22 24.59
C ALA A 2 -9.44 -5.48 23.36
N MET A 3 -8.23 -5.86 22.97
CA MET A 3 -7.46 -5.36 21.85
C MET A 3 -8.28 -5.43 20.56
N SER A 4 -8.28 -4.34 19.81
CA SER A 4 -8.85 -4.26 18.47
C SER A 4 -8.03 -5.13 17.52
N GLU A 5 -8.61 -6.23 17.07
CA GLU A 5 -8.09 -7.09 16.01
C GLU A 5 -8.01 -6.30 14.70
N VAL A 6 -6.77 -6.13 14.23
CA VAL A 6 -6.43 -5.64 12.90
C VAL A 6 -6.42 -6.85 11.97
N GLU A 7 -7.50 -7.11 11.24
CA GLU A 7 -7.47 -7.91 10.02
C GLU A 7 -8.54 -7.46 9.03
N SER A 8 -8.11 -6.85 7.92
CA SER A 8 -8.76 -7.02 6.61
C SER A 8 -7.81 -6.51 5.52
N ASN A 9 -6.79 -7.30 5.20
CA ASN A 9 -6.15 -7.21 3.90
C ASN A 9 -6.83 -8.22 2.96
N GLY A 10 -8.13 -8.00 2.74
CA GLY A 10 -8.91 -8.79 1.79
C GLY A 10 -8.39 -8.60 0.36
N PRO A 11 -8.60 -9.58 -0.53
CA PRO A 11 -8.14 -9.48 -1.92
C PRO A 11 -8.75 -8.23 -2.57
N VAL A 12 -7.89 -7.32 -3.04
CA VAL A 12 -8.30 -6.21 -3.91
C VAL A 12 -8.91 -6.83 -5.17
N THR A 13 -10.23 -6.98 -5.17
CA THR A 13 -10.95 -7.59 -6.27
C THR A 13 -10.76 -6.68 -7.48
N PRO A 14 -10.38 -7.19 -8.65
CA PRO A 14 -10.20 -6.35 -9.83
C PRO A 14 -11.51 -5.60 -10.10
N ARG A 15 -11.45 -4.27 -10.05
CA ARG A 15 -12.59 -3.41 -10.39
C ARG A 15 -12.92 -3.64 -11.86
N ARG A 16 -13.98 -4.41 -12.15
CA ARG A 16 -14.49 -4.52 -13.52
C ARG A 16 -14.95 -3.13 -13.97
N THR A 17 -14.44 -2.69 -15.12
CA THR A 17 -14.91 -1.47 -15.77
C THR A 17 -16.39 -1.65 -16.12
N PRO A 18 -17.30 -0.79 -15.61
CA PRO A 18 -18.70 -0.85 -16.00
C PRO A 18 -18.82 -0.53 -17.49
N ARG A 19 -19.79 -1.15 -18.17
CA ARG A 19 -20.15 -0.73 -19.53
C ARG A 19 -20.90 0.59 -19.45
N THR A 20 -20.42 1.58 -20.20
CA THR A 20 -20.97 2.93 -20.18
C THR A 20 -21.24 3.42 -21.59
N GLN A 21 -22.22 4.31 -21.73
CA GLN A 21 -22.46 5.08 -22.94
C GLN A 21 -22.41 6.56 -22.61
N ASP A 22 -21.69 7.32 -23.41
CA ASP A 22 -21.64 8.78 -23.26
C ASP A 22 -22.86 9.42 -23.92
N LEU A 23 -23.49 10.36 -23.21
CA LEU A 23 -24.66 11.09 -23.65
C LEU A 23 -24.47 12.57 -23.35
N THR A 24 -24.83 13.44 -24.29
CA THR A 24 -24.89 14.89 -24.02
C THR A 24 -26.34 15.32 -23.91
N ILE A 25 -26.75 15.85 -22.76
CA ILE A 25 -28.09 16.38 -22.53
C ILE A 25 -27.97 17.88 -22.25
N ARG A 26 -28.60 18.71 -23.10
CA ARG A 26 -28.59 20.18 -22.96
C ARG A 26 -27.17 20.76 -22.82
N GLY A 27 -26.22 20.24 -23.61
CA GLY A 27 -24.81 20.66 -23.60
C GLY A 27 -24.00 20.17 -22.40
N LYS A 28 -24.59 19.40 -21.48
CA LYS A 28 -23.87 18.78 -20.36
C LYS A 28 -23.59 17.31 -20.66
N PRO A 29 -22.36 16.83 -20.45
CA PRO A 29 -22.03 15.42 -20.63
C PRO A 29 -22.56 14.59 -19.45
N TYR A 30 -23.10 13.42 -19.77
CA TYR A 30 -23.61 12.41 -18.86
C TYR A 30 -23.08 11.06 -19.30
N VAL A 31 -22.91 10.17 -18.33
CA VAL A 31 -22.59 8.77 -18.57
C VAL A 31 -23.80 7.92 -18.21
N LEU A 32 -24.34 7.19 -19.17
CA LEU A 32 -25.42 6.23 -18.97
C LEU A 32 -24.81 4.88 -18.57
N LEU A 33 -25.33 4.29 -17.50
CA LEU A 33 -24.95 2.93 -17.11
C LEU A 33 -26.16 2.14 -16.61
N ALA A 34 -26.02 0.80 -16.63
CA ALA A 34 -27.05 -0.08 -16.10
C ALA A 34 -27.30 0.19 -14.61
N LYS A 35 -28.57 0.17 -14.18
CA LYS A 35 -28.95 0.44 -12.79
C LYS A 35 -28.20 -0.42 -11.77
N ALA A 36 -27.98 -1.71 -12.08
CA ALA A 36 -27.23 -2.61 -11.22
C ALA A 36 -25.76 -2.16 -11.04
N ASP A 37 -25.14 -1.61 -12.08
CA ASP A 37 -23.80 -1.06 -11.99
C ASP A 37 -23.79 0.28 -11.24
N PHE A 38 -24.84 1.11 -11.38
CA PHE A 38 -25.01 2.33 -10.58
C PHE A 38 -25.06 2.03 -9.09
N ASP A 39 -25.95 1.13 -8.68
CA ASP A 39 -26.17 0.78 -7.28
C ASP A 39 -24.88 0.18 -6.68
N ARG A 40 -24.17 -0.66 -7.45
CA ARG A 40 -22.86 -1.20 -7.04
C ARG A 40 -21.80 -0.11 -6.85
N LEU A 41 -21.62 0.76 -7.84
CA LEU A 41 -20.60 1.82 -7.79
C LEU A 41 -20.89 2.83 -6.69
N ARG A 42 -22.17 3.13 -6.45
CA ARG A 42 -22.61 4.00 -5.37
C ARG A 42 -22.23 3.44 -4.00
N LEU A 43 -22.57 2.17 -3.73
CA LEU A 43 -22.19 1.50 -2.48
C LEU A 43 -20.66 1.48 -2.27
N GLN A 44 -19.89 1.28 -3.34
CA GLN A 44 -18.42 1.34 -3.28
C GLN A 44 -17.87 2.75 -3.04
N ALA A 45 -18.55 3.78 -3.54
CA ALA A 45 -18.14 5.19 -3.42
C ALA A 45 -18.51 5.81 -2.06
N GLU A 46 -19.47 5.22 -1.34
CA GLU A 46 -19.91 5.62 0.00
C GLU A 46 -19.02 5.03 1.11
N GLY A 47 -18.07 4.16 0.79
CA GLY A 47 -17.07 3.69 1.75
C GLY A 47 -16.14 4.80 2.26
N PRO A 48 -15.49 4.61 3.43
CA PRO A 48 -14.49 5.54 3.92
C PRO A 48 -13.40 5.69 2.86
N ARG A 49 -13.19 6.93 2.40
CA ARG A 49 -12.04 7.25 1.55
C ARG A 49 -10.83 7.35 2.47
N GLU A 50 -9.98 6.34 2.43
CA GLU A 50 -8.67 6.44 3.07
C GLU A 50 -7.72 7.21 2.14
N ASP A 51 -6.97 8.15 2.72
CA ASP A 51 -5.86 8.77 2.02
C ASP A 51 -4.79 7.70 1.79
N ALA A 52 -4.67 7.26 0.53
CA ALA A 52 -3.70 6.24 0.14
C ALA A 52 -2.25 6.62 0.49
N GLY A 53 -1.94 7.92 0.49
CA GLY A 53 -0.65 8.44 0.93
C GLY A 53 -0.46 8.31 2.43
N ALA A 54 -1.47 8.65 3.23
CA ALA A 54 -1.44 8.48 4.68
C ALA A 54 -1.35 7.01 5.08
N PHE A 55 -2.17 6.14 4.45
CA PHE A 55 -2.12 4.69 4.65
C PHE A 55 -0.74 4.13 4.32
N GLY A 56 -0.14 4.54 3.19
CA GLY A 56 1.21 4.13 2.81
C GLY A 56 2.29 4.57 3.81
N ALA A 57 2.20 5.79 4.33
CA ALA A 57 3.15 6.30 5.32
C ALA A 57 3.07 5.56 6.66
N GLU A 58 1.87 5.15 7.08
CA GLU A 58 1.63 4.47 8.35
C GLU A 58 1.91 2.97 8.30
N SER A 59 1.69 2.32 7.15
CA SER A 59 1.81 0.86 6.99
C SER A 59 3.20 0.37 6.54
N VAL A 60 3.93 1.16 5.74
CA VAL A 60 5.21 0.70 5.14
C VAL A 60 6.31 0.54 6.18
N GLY A 61 6.41 1.46 7.14
CA GLY A 61 7.45 1.40 8.19
C GLY A 61 7.40 0.13 9.04
N PRO A 62 6.25 -0.18 9.66
CA PRO A 62 6.06 -1.40 10.43
C PRO A 62 6.31 -2.69 9.64
N ASP A 63 5.84 -2.79 8.39
CA ASP A 63 6.07 -3.97 7.54
C ASP A 63 7.57 -4.18 7.25
N LEU A 64 8.30 -3.12 6.90
CA LEU A 64 9.75 -3.20 6.68
C LEU A 64 10.50 -3.63 7.95
N ARG A 65 10.09 -3.13 9.12
CA ARG A 65 10.67 -3.52 10.41
C ARG A 65 10.43 -4.99 10.72
N GLU A 66 9.22 -5.49 10.45
CA GLU A 66 8.89 -6.90 10.66
C GLU A 66 9.72 -7.80 9.74
N ARG A 67 9.78 -7.51 8.44
CA ARG A 67 10.60 -8.25 7.48
C ARG A 67 12.07 -8.25 7.85
N ARG A 68 12.61 -7.10 8.31
CA ARG A 68 13.98 -7.02 8.79
C ARG A 68 14.25 -7.94 9.99
N ARG A 69 13.32 -8.00 10.94
CA ARG A 69 13.39 -8.91 12.08
C ARG A 69 13.31 -10.38 11.65
N LYS A 70 12.44 -10.72 10.70
CA LYS A 70 12.36 -12.08 10.10
C LYS A 70 13.67 -12.47 9.42
N ALA A 71 14.30 -11.54 8.71
CA ALA A 71 15.63 -11.72 8.10
C ALA A 71 16.79 -11.72 9.13
N ARG A 72 16.50 -11.53 10.42
CA ARG A 72 17.48 -11.44 11.52
C ARG A 72 18.58 -10.41 11.30
N LEU A 73 18.24 -9.30 10.64
CA LEU A 73 19.17 -8.21 10.39
C LEU A 73 19.02 -7.11 11.44
N THR A 74 20.15 -6.60 11.91
CA THR A 74 20.19 -5.34 12.64
C THR A 74 19.82 -4.18 11.72
N LEU A 75 19.45 -3.05 12.32
CA LEU A 75 19.13 -1.84 11.57
C LEU A 75 20.32 -1.35 10.74
N SER A 76 21.55 -1.49 11.26
CA SER A 76 22.77 -1.08 10.58
C SER A 76 23.06 -1.97 9.36
N GLU A 77 22.96 -3.29 9.52
CA GLU A 77 23.20 -4.24 8.41
C GLU A 77 22.19 -4.06 7.27
N ALA A 78 20.90 -3.90 7.60
CA ALA A 78 19.87 -3.67 6.59
C ALA A 78 20.07 -2.34 5.86
N ALA A 79 20.42 -1.27 6.57
CA ALA A 79 20.70 0.03 5.98
C ALA A 79 21.93 -0.01 5.07
N GLN A 80 23.01 -0.66 5.51
CA GLN A 80 24.23 -0.85 4.72
C GLN A 80 23.94 -1.60 3.42
N ARG A 81 23.20 -2.72 3.49
CA ARG A 81 22.79 -3.51 2.31
C ARG A 81 21.89 -2.72 1.36
N ALA A 82 21.02 -1.88 1.90
CA ALA A 82 20.12 -1.04 1.11
C ALA A 82 20.80 0.23 0.54
N GLY A 83 22.07 0.49 0.90
CA GLY A 83 22.80 1.68 0.45
C GLY A 83 22.26 2.99 1.04
N ILE A 84 21.68 2.96 2.24
CA ILE A 84 21.12 4.13 2.91
C ILE A 84 21.73 4.32 4.31
N ARG A 85 21.56 5.51 4.88
CA ARG A 85 21.99 5.78 6.26
C ARG A 85 21.10 5.03 7.24
N GLN A 86 21.68 4.48 8.31
CA GLN A 86 20.95 3.81 9.39
C GLN A 86 19.84 4.69 10.00
N GLU A 87 20.12 5.99 10.19
CA GLU A 87 19.13 6.98 10.65
C GLU A 87 17.93 7.07 9.68
N THR A 88 18.17 6.99 8.37
CA THR A 88 17.11 7.06 7.36
C THR A 88 16.21 5.84 7.46
N LEU A 89 16.78 4.64 7.57
CA LEU A 89 16.00 3.42 7.80
C LEU A 89 15.22 3.49 9.12
N SER A 90 15.82 4.03 10.18
CA SER A 90 15.14 4.24 11.47
C SER A 90 13.90 5.14 11.32
N ARG A 91 14.02 6.28 10.64
CA ARG A 91 12.88 7.19 10.42
C ARG A 91 11.79 6.53 9.58
N ILE A 92 12.16 5.74 8.58
CA ILE A 92 11.22 4.98 7.75
C ILE A 92 10.46 3.94 8.58
N GLU A 93 11.17 3.10 9.34
CA GLU A 93 10.54 2.03 10.15
C GLU A 93 9.60 2.55 11.25
N ASN A 94 9.77 3.81 11.66
CA ASN A 94 8.92 4.46 12.66
C ASN A 94 7.89 5.42 12.03
N GLY A 95 7.69 5.41 10.71
CA GLY A 95 6.70 6.27 10.03
C GLY A 95 7.00 7.76 10.09
N ARG A 96 8.24 8.17 10.41
CA ARG A 96 8.65 9.58 10.59
C ARG A 96 9.09 10.26 9.29
N THR A 97 8.94 9.59 8.15
CA THR A 97 9.29 10.14 6.84
C THR A 97 8.48 9.43 5.76
N ASN A 98 8.29 10.08 4.61
CA ASN A 98 7.68 9.47 3.44
C ASN A 98 8.79 8.99 2.47
N PRO A 99 9.19 7.69 2.49
CA PRO A 99 10.21 7.19 1.58
C PRO A 99 9.70 7.15 0.13
N THR A 100 10.62 7.30 -0.82
CA THR A 100 10.27 7.05 -2.23
C THR A 100 10.06 5.55 -2.47
N VAL A 101 9.27 5.21 -3.49
CA VAL A 101 9.11 3.81 -3.95
C VAL A 101 10.47 3.16 -4.25
N GLY A 102 11.42 3.92 -4.79
CA GLY A 102 12.78 3.44 -5.04
C GLY A 102 13.50 3.05 -3.75
N THR A 103 13.41 3.88 -2.72
CA THR A 103 13.99 3.61 -1.39
C THR A 103 13.37 2.34 -0.76
N VAL A 104 12.04 2.22 -0.79
CA VAL A 104 11.35 1.02 -0.28
C VAL A 104 11.82 -0.23 -1.02
N ARG A 105 11.93 -0.17 -2.36
CA ARG A 105 12.41 -1.29 -3.18
C ARG A 105 13.84 -1.69 -2.84
N SER A 106 14.74 -0.73 -2.63
CA SER A 106 16.13 -1.02 -2.22
C SER A 106 16.19 -1.71 -0.86
N ILE A 107 15.35 -1.28 0.09
CA ILE A 107 15.24 -1.93 1.41
C ILE A 107 14.73 -3.36 1.25
N LEU A 108 13.61 -3.57 0.53
CA LEU A 108 13.04 -4.92 0.32
C LEU A 108 14.07 -5.89 -0.28
N ARG A 109 14.79 -5.48 -1.33
CA ARG A 109 15.87 -6.29 -1.92
C ARG A 109 16.96 -6.64 -0.93
N ALA A 110 17.37 -5.68 -0.09
CA ALA A 110 18.36 -5.90 0.95
C ALA A 110 17.92 -6.92 2.01
N LEU A 111 16.60 -7.02 2.25
CA LEU A 111 16.00 -7.99 3.16
C LEU A 111 15.88 -9.39 2.54
N GLU A 112 15.53 -9.47 1.25
CA GLU A 112 15.37 -10.74 0.48
C GLU A 112 16.70 -11.41 0.14
N SER A 113 17.82 -10.69 0.23
CA SER A 113 19.15 -11.18 -0.18
C SER A 113 19.70 -12.39 0.61
N ARG A 114 18.96 -12.95 1.56
CA ARG A 114 19.29 -14.25 2.20
C ARG A 114 18.29 -15.38 1.89
N GLU A 115 17.16 -15.10 1.25
CA GLU A 115 16.14 -16.11 0.91
C GLU A 115 16.38 -16.78 -0.46
N GLY A 116 17.46 -16.43 -1.16
CA GLY A 116 17.79 -16.99 -2.49
C GLY A 116 19.07 -17.83 -2.57
N ALA A 117 19.59 -18.35 -1.45
CA ALA A 117 20.85 -19.11 -1.43
C ALA A 117 20.78 -20.43 -0.64
N ALA A 118 19.59 -20.99 -0.43
CA ALA A 118 19.42 -22.33 0.10
C ALA A 118 18.32 -23.07 -0.69
N GLU A 119 18.78 -24.06 -1.46
CA GLU A 119 18.09 -25.21 -2.10
C GLU A 119 16.77 -25.01 -2.84
#